data_AF-A0A6V8PH03-F1
#
_entry.id   AF-A0A6V8PH03-F1
#
_cell.length_a   1.000
_cell.length_b   1.000
_cell.length_c   1.000
_cell.angle_alpha   90.00
_cell.angle_beta   90.00
_cell.angle_gamma   90.00
#
_symmetry.space_group_name_H-M   'P 1'
#
loop_
_entity.id
_entity.type
_entity.pdbx_description
1 polymer ?
#
loop_
_entity_poly.entity_id
_entity_poly.type
_entity_poly.pdbx_seq_one_letter_code
_entity_poly.pdbx_strand_id
1 'polypeptide(L)'
;MKLLEKTLERSELEDMLLSELQNVGREIGIPGVSKLTKRDLILAILKEQAETGGLLFRRGILDILPDGYGLLRNNGYLQGEGDIYVSQSQISRFNLRQGDQVTGKV
;
A
#
# COMPACT_ATOMS: atom_id res chain seq x y z
N MET A 1 18.07 -5.58 -5.34
CA MET A 1 17.66 -4.17 -5.44
C MET A 1 16.14 -4.17 -5.45
N LYS A 2 15.48 -3.65 -4.41
CA LYS A 2 14.03 -3.83 -4.20
C LYS A 2 13.24 -3.05 -5.27
N LEU A 3 12.53 -3.77 -6.14
CA LEU A 3 11.60 -3.19 -7.12
C LEU A 3 10.34 -2.57 -6.49
N LEU A 4 10.12 -2.80 -5.18
CA LEU A 4 8.96 -2.34 -4.41
C LEU A 4 8.79 -0.82 -4.29
N GLU A 5 9.81 -0.02 -4.65
CA GLU A 5 9.75 1.45 -4.53
C GLU A 5 9.70 2.18 -5.89
N LYS A 6 9.84 1.47 -7.01
CA LYS A 6 9.87 2.10 -8.35
C LYS A 6 8.56 1.85 -9.10
N THR A 7 7.77 2.90 -9.32
CA THR A 7 6.71 2.89 -10.33
C THR A 7 7.36 2.82 -11.71
N LEU A 8 6.98 1.84 -12.51
CA LEU A 8 7.48 1.66 -13.87
C LEU A 8 6.54 2.36 -14.85
N GLU A 9 7.11 3.10 -15.80
CA GLU A 9 6.30 3.69 -16.86
C GLU A 9 5.92 2.66 -17.91
N ARG A 10 4.85 2.95 -18.65
CA ARG A 10 4.37 2.07 -19.72
C ARG A 10 5.46 1.75 -20.76
N SER A 11 6.26 2.73 -21.14
CA SER A 11 7.39 2.57 -22.06
C SER A 11 8.43 1.58 -21.51
N GLU A 12 8.79 1.70 -20.23
CA GLU A 12 9.73 0.78 -19.57
C GLU A 12 9.19 -0.66 -19.57
N LEU A 13 7.89 -0.85 -19.31
CA LEU A 13 7.26 -2.17 -19.32
C LEU A 13 7.15 -2.76 -20.74
N GLU A 14 6.98 -1.92 -21.76
CA GLU A 14 6.94 -2.35 -23.16
C GLU A 14 8.30 -2.88 -23.62
N ASP A 15 9.40 -2.31 -23.12
CA ASP A 15 10.79 -2.71 -23.43
C ASP A 15 11.25 -3.99 -22.70
N MET A 16 10.58 -4.38 -21.62
CA MET A 16 10.92 -5.58 -20.85
C MET A 16 10.55 -6.89 -21.56
N LEU A 17 11.28 -7.95 -21.23
CA LEU A 17 10.95 -9.31 -21.65
C LEU A 17 9.71 -9.82 -20.91
N LEU A 18 8.96 -10.74 -21.52
CA LEU A 18 7.78 -11.34 -20.89
C LEU A 18 8.12 -12.02 -19.55
N SER A 19 9.28 -12.67 -19.47
CA SER A 19 9.79 -13.29 -18.24
C SER A 19 10.03 -12.26 -17.14
N GLU A 20 10.56 -11.09 -17.49
CA GLU A 20 10.80 -9.99 -16.55
C GLU A 20 9.47 -9.40 -16.07
N LEU A 21 8.52 -9.15 -16.98
CA LEU A 21 7.17 -8.70 -16.62
C LEU A 21 6.46 -9.69 -15.69
N GLN A 22 6.63 -11.00 -15.90
CA GLN A 22 6.05 -12.02 -15.01
C GLN A 22 6.71 -12.01 -13.63
N ASN A 23 8.00 -11.68 -13.54
CA ASN A 23 8.68 -11.50 -12.26
C ASN A 23 8.14 -10.26 -11.54
N VAL A 24 8.04 -9.12 -12.23
CA VAL A 24 7.44 -7.90 -11.69
C VAL A 24 6.03 -8.16 -11.19
N GLY A 25 5.18 -8.79 -12.01
CA GLY A 25 3.82 -9.14 -11.65
C GLY A 25 3.73 -10.03 -10.41
N ARG A 26 4.66 -11.00 -10.25
CA ARG A 26 4.74 -11.83 -9.04
C ARG A 26 5.19 -11.04 -7.82
N GLU A 27 6.15 -10.13 -7.97
CA GLU A 27 6.65 -9.29 -6.89
C GLU A 27 5.58 -8.33 -6.36
N ILE A 28 4.72 -7.80 -7.24
CA ILE A 28 3.61 -6.91 -6.85
C ILE A 28 2.30 -7.66 -6.54
N GLY A 29 2.30 -9.00 -6.56
CA GLY A 29 1.17 -9.81 -6.08
C GLY A 29 0.06 -10.10 -7.09
N ILE A 30 0.28 -9.90 -8.40
CA ILE A 30 -0.73 -10.22 -9.43
C ILE A 30 -0.88 -11.75 -9.53
N PRO A 31 -2.08 -12.32 -9.32
CA PRO A 31 -2.31 -13.75 -9.47
C PRO A 31 -2.33 -14.15 -10.95
N GLY A 32 -1.78 -15.32 -11.25
CA GLY A 32 -1.92 -15.93 -12.58
C GLY A 32 -1.09 -15.27 -13.70
N VAL A 33 0.01 -14.58 -13.38
CA VAL A 33 0.89 -13.90 -14.38
C VAL A 33 1.28 -14.78 -15.57
N SER A 34 1.44 -16.10 -15.36
CA SER A 34 1.87 -17.04 -16.39
C SER A 34 0.80 -17.31 -17.46
N LYS A 35 -0.47 -16.95 -17.19
CA LYS A 35 -1.59 -17.12 -18.11
C LYS A 35 -1.94 -15.85 -18.88
N LEU A 36 -1.32 -14.72 -18.54
CA LEU A 36 -1.59 -13.42 -19.14
C LEU A 36 -0.73 -13.20 -20.38
N THR A 37 -1.29 -12.53 -21.40
CA THR A 37 -0.52 -12.06 -22.55
C THR A 37 0.41 -10.91 -22.12
N LYS A 38 1.47 -10.61 -22.88
CA LYS A 38 2.38 -9.48 -22.57
C LYS A 38 1.60 -8.18 -22.36
N ARG A 39 0.63 -7.91 -23.23
CA ARG A 39 -0.22 -6.72 -23.19
C ARG A 39 -1.10 -6.69 -21.93
N ASP A 40 -1.76 -7.79 -21.60
CA ASP A 40 -2.63 -7.87 -20.41
C ASP A 40 -1.82 -7.78 -19.12
N LEU A 41 -0.61 -8.34 -19.11
CA LEU A 41 0.30 -8.27 -17.97
C LEU A 41 0.80 -6.83 -17.74
N ILE A 42 1.15 -6.09 -18.80
CA ILE A 42 1.50 -4.67 -18.70
C ILE A 42 0.32 -3.86 -18.14
N LEU A 43 -0.90 -4.08 -18.65
CA LEU A 43 -2.10 -3.41 -18.15
C LEU A 43 -2.38 -3.74 -16.68
N ALA A 44 -2.22 -5.00 -16.29
CA ALA A 44 -2.40 -5.43 -14.91
C ALA A 44 -1.34 -4.81 -13.99
N ILE A 45 -0.07 -4.75 -14.41
CA ILE A 45 1.01 -4.10 -13.65
C ILE A 45 0.74 -2.60 -13.50
N LEU A 46 0.37 -1.90 -14.57
CA LEU A 46 0.04 -0.47 -14.51
C LEU A 46 -1.17 -0.20 -13.61
N LYS A 47 -2.20 -1.07 -13.67
CA LYS A 47 -3.37 -0.97 -12.81
C LYS A 47 -2.99 -1.19 -11.34
N GLU A 48 -2.24 -2.25 -11.05
CA GLU A 48 -1.78 -2.57 -9.71
C GLU A 48 -0.85 -1.46 -9.17
N GLN A 49 0.01 -0.87 -10.01
CA GLN A 49 0.85 0.26 -9.65
C GLN A 49 0.05 1.56 -9.45
N ALA A 50 -1.06 1.75 -10.14
CA ALA A 50 -1.95 2.88 -9.89
C ALA A 50 -2.72 2.70 -8.57
N GLU A 51 -3.17 1.48 -8.28
CA GLU A 51 -3.86 1.11 -7.05
C GLU A 51 -2.91 1.13 -5.84
N THR A 52 -1.69 0.60 -6.00
CA THR A 52 -0.68 0.46 -4.94
C THR A 52 0.24 1.68 -4.82
N GLY A 53 0.77 2.20 -5.94
CA GLY A 53 1.67 3.35 -5.99
C GLY A 53 1.00 4.70 -5.70
N GLY A 54 -0.33 4.76 -5.83
CA GLY A 54 -1.12 5.92 -5.40
C GLY A 54 -1.60 5.85 -3.95
N LEU A 55 -1.99 4.66 -3.46
CA LEU A 55 -3.08 4.61 -2.49
C LEU A 55 -3.06 3.36 -1.58
N LEU A 56 -1.95 3.04 -0.90
CA LEU A 56 -2.09 2.26 0.36
C LEU A 56 -2.75 3.16 1.41
N PHE A 57 -4.04 3.43 1.23
CA PHE A 57 -4.87 4.05 2.24
C PHE A 57 -5.28 2.98 3.21
N ARG A 58 -4.98 3.23 4.46
CA ARG A 58 -5.44 2.40 5.55
C ARG A 58 -6.44 3.20 6.35
N ARG A 59 -7.56 2.55 6.67
CA ARG A 59 -8.59 3.08 7.53
C ARG A 59 -8.52 2.34 8.86
N GLY A 60 -8.58 3.08 9.96
CA GLY A 60 -8.59 2.50 11.29
C GLY A 60 -9.24 3.43 12.30
N ILE A 61 -9.49 2.89 13.48
CA ILE A 61 -9.90 3.67 14.65
C ILE A 61 -8.61 4.07 15.38
N LEU A 62 -8.45 5.36 15.67
CA LEU A 62 -7.30 5.87 16.38
C LEU A 62 -7.39 5.53 17.86
N ASP A 63 -6.36 4.86 18.37
CA ASP A 63 -6.14 4.60 19.78
C ASP A 63 -4.88 5.33 20.24
N ILE A 64 -5.04 6.34 21.10
CA ILE A 64 -3.97 7.18 21.64
C ILE A 64 -3.50 6.57 22.97
N LEU A 65 -2.20 6.29 23.04
CA LEU A 65 -1.57 5.67 24.20
C LEU A 65 -1.11 6.74 25.22
N PRO A 66 -0.82 6.35 26.48
CA PRO A 66 -0.42 7.30 27.54
C PRO A 66 0.80 8.17 27.18
N ASP A 67 1.69 7.67 26.33
CA ASP A 67 2.89 8.36 25.86
C ASP A 67 2.60 9.39 24.74
N GLY A 68 1.33 9.54 24.34
CA GLY A 68 0.86 10.58 23.43
C GLY A 68 0.97 10.28 21.93
N TYR A 69 1.59 9.15 21.55
CA TYR A 69 1.47 8.60 20.20
C TYR A 69 0.24 7.69 20.09
N GLY A 70 -0.18 7.37 18.87
CA GLY A 70 -1.35 6.54 18.63
C GLY A 70 -1.10 5.39 17.68
N LEU A 71 -2.03 4.45 17.68
CA LEU A 71 -2.11 3.32 16.77
C LEU A 71 -3.45 3.34 16.06
N LEU A 72 -3.44 3.25 14.73
CA LEU A 72 -4.65 3.03 13.95
C LEU A 72 -4.93 1.54 13.87
N ARG A 73 -6.02 1.12 14.50
CA ARG A 73 -6.43 -0.27 14.58
C ARG A 73 -7.39 -0.59 13.45
N ASN A 74 -7.07 -1.63 12.65
CA ASN A 74 -7.86 -2.01 11.47
C ASN A 74 -8.92 -3.10 11.75
N ASN A 75 -8.77 -3.85 12.84
CA ASN A 75 -9.63 -4.98 13.23
C ASN A 75 -10.40 -4.72 14.54
N GLY A 76 -10.85 -3.49 14.76
CA GLY A 76 -11.59 -3.09 15.97
C GLY A 76 -10.69 -2.65 17.12
N TYR A 77 -11.10 -2.90 18.37
CA TYR A 77 -10.43 -2.42 19.58
C TYR A 77 -9.35 -3.36 20.13
N LEU A 78 -8.90 -4.36 19.36
CA LEU A 78 -7.84 -5.27 19.78
C LEU A 78 -6.55 -4.94 19.04
N GLN A 79 -5.42 -5.09 19.71
CA GLN A 79 -4.10 -4.96 19.08
C GLN A 79 -3.90 -6.10 18.10
N GLY A 80 -3.45 -5.78 16.89
CA GLY A 80 -3.17 -6.76 15.85
C GLY A 80 -1.89 -6.45 15.10
N GLU A 81 -1.33 -7.44 14.40
CA GLU A 81 -0.10 -7.31 13.61
C GLU A 81 -0.19 -6.27 12.47
N GLY A 82 -1.35 -5.65 12.25
CA GLY A 82 -1.61 -4.64 11.23
C GLY A 82 -1.87 -3.22 11.76
N ASP A 83 -1.59 -2.94 13.03
CA ASP A 83 -1.77 -1.61 13.62
C ASP A 83 -0.74 -0.62 13.05
N ILE A 84 -1.20 0.60 12.74
CA ILE A 84 -0.37 1.61 12.08
C ILE A 84 -0.01 2.70 13.07
N TYR A 85 1.29 2.99 13.20
CA TYR A 85 1.77 4.07 14.05
C TYR A 85 1.31 5.45 13.56
N VAL A 86 0.85 6.27 14.50
CA VAL A 86 0.53 7.68 14.32
C VAL A 86 1.34 8.49 15.32
N SER A 87 2.16 9.40 14.82
CA SER A 87 2.98 10.27 15.66
C SER A 87 2.14 11.30 16.41
N GLN A 88 2.63 11.74 17.57
CA GLN A 88 2.01 12.81 18.36
C GLN A 88 1.85 14.10 17.54
N SER A 89 2.80 14.39 16.64
CA SER A 89 2.76 15.57 15.76
C SER A 89 1.63 15.49 14.73
N GLN A 90 1.35 14.30 14.17
CA GLN A 90 0.18 14.08 13.31
C GLN A 90 -1.11 14.22 14.09
N ILE A 91 -1.20 13.63 15.29
CA ILE A 91 -2.38 13.73 16.17
C ILE A 91 -2.68 15.20 16.47
N SER A 92 -1.67 15.97 16.87
CA SER A 92 -1.81 17.39 17.18
C SER A 92 -2.16 18.21 15.93
N ARG A 93 -1.44 18.00 14.81
CA ARG A 93 -1.65 18.74 13.56
C ARG A 93 -3.06 18.61 13.01
N PHE A 94 -3.67 17.43 13.14
CA PHE A 94 -5.01 17.14 12.65
C PHE A 94 -6.08 17.17 13.76
N ASN A 95 -5.71 17.57 14.99
CA ASN A 95 -6.59 17.64 16.15
C ASN A 95 -7.38 16.34 16.41
N LEU A 96 -6.71 15.19 16.21
CA LEU A 96 -7.30 13.87 16.33
C LEU A 96 -7.54 13.50 17.79
N ARG A 97 -8.58 12.69 18.03
CA ARG A 97 -9.00 12.22 19.35
C ARG A 97 -9.12 10.70 19.38
N GLN A 98 -9.11 10.17 20.61
CA GLN A 98 -9.39 8.76 20.87
C GLN A 98 -10.71 8.35 20.19
N GLY A 99 -10.66 7.28 19.39
CA GLY A 99 -11.84 6.75 18.70
C GLY A 99 -12.12 7.38 17.33
N ASP A 100 -11.36 8.38 16.90
CA ASP A 100 -11.54 8.97 15.57
C ASP A 100 -11.28 7.94 14.48
N GLN A 101 -12.15 7.92 13.46
CA GLN A 101 -11.92 7.11 12.27
C GLN A 101 -11.02 7.88 11.31
N VAL A 102 -9.80 7.39 11.12
CA VAL A 102 -8.80 8.04 10.27
C VAL A 102 -8.56 7.17 9.05
N THR A 103 -8.49 7.81 7.88
CA THR A 103 -8.05 7.18 6.63
C THR A 103 -6.86 7.97 6.11
N GLY A 104 -5.74 7.30 5.86
CA GLY A 104 -4.52 7.98 5.43
C GLY A 104 -3.61 7.07 4.64
N LYS A 105 -2.74 7.69 3.84
CA LYS A 105 -1.67 6.99 3.14
C LYS A 105 -0.63 6.51 4.16
N VAL A 106 -0.29 5.24 4.12
CA VAL A 106 0.83 4.64 4.87
C VAL A 106 2.07 4.49 4.01
#